data_AF-U4V7V3-F1
#
_entry.id   AF-U4V7V3-F1
#
_cell.length_a   1.000
_cell.length_b   1.000
_cell.length_c   1.000
_cell.angle_alpha   90.00
_cell.angle_beta   90.00
_cell.angle_gamma   90.00
#
_symmetry.space_group_name_H-M   'P 1'
#
loop_
_entity.id
_entity.type
_entity.pdbx_description
1 polymer ?
#
loop_
_entity_poly.entity_id
_entity_poly.type
_entity_poly.pdbx_seq_one_letter_code
_entity_poly.pdbx_strand_id
1 'polypeptide(L)'
;MCFDAKWHMDEGVFPPNKTCFSHRIAGGTIYQKREPDGVWYVFRHAGGNKDDEARKLISIETITPDREALNLALPVAQSPTQ
;
A
#
# COMPACT_ATOMS: atom_id res chain seq x y z
N MET A 1 -3.81 -0.35 12.04
CA MET A 1 -3.12 0.30 10.92
C MET A 1 -4.12 0.48 9.80
N CYS A 2 -4.12 1.60 9.07
CA CYS A 2 -5.00 1.79 7.91
C CYS A 2 -4.18 2.26 6.72
N PHE A 3 -4.49 1.69 5.55
CA PHE A 3 -3.97 2.10 4.27
C PHE A 3 -5.06 2.92 3.56
N ASP A 4 -4.71 4.13 3.16
CA ASP A 4 -5.59 5.02 2.39
C ASP A 4 -4.92 5.26 1.04
N ALA A 5 -5.56 4.75 -0.03
CA ALA A 5 -5.02 4.83 -1.37
C ALA A 5 -6.10 5.29 -2.35
N LYS A 6 -5.67 6.15 -3.27
CA LYS A 6 -6.44 6.57 -4.45
C LYS A 6 -5.89 5.82 -5.65
N TRP A 7 -6.78 5.17 -6.39
CA TRP A 7 -6.41 4.44 -7.60
C TRP A 7 -6.57 5.36 -8.81
N HIS A 8 -5.51 5.50 -9.58
CA HIS A 8 -5.49 6.25 -10.83
C HIS A 8 -5.44 5.24 -11.97
N MET A 9 -6.44 5.26 -12.84
CA MET A 9 -6.47 4.47 -14.08
C MET A 9 -6.78 5.41 -15.26
N ASP A 10 -6.64 4.92 -16.49
CA ASP A 10 -6.90 5.74 -17.69
C ASP A 10 -8.35 6.26 -17.73
N GLU A 11 -9.32 5.50 -17.21
CA GLU A 11 -10.71 5.95 -17.04
C GLU A 11 -10.94 6.97 -15.91
N GLY A 12 -9.92 7.30 -15.10
CA GLY A 12 -9.98 8.34 -14.08
C GLY A 12 -9.51 7.93 -12.68
N VAL A 13 -9.80 8.79 -11.69
CA VAL A 13 -9.42 8.60 -10.29
C VAL A 13 -10.60 7.99 -9.53
N PHE A 14 -10.40 6.79 -9.00
CA PHE A 14 -11.42 6.09 -8.22
C PHE A 14 -11.43 6.58 -6.77
N PRO A 15 -12.58 6.49 -6.08
CA PRO A 15 -12.69 6.92 -4.69
C PRO A 15 -11.62 6.28 -3.81
N PRO A 16 -11.08 7.04 -2.82
CA PRO A 16 -10.10 6.49 -1.88
C PRO A 16 -10.71 5.29 -1.13
N ASN A 17 -10.06 4.14 -1.25
CA ASN A 17 -10.50 2.92 -0.57
C ASN A 17 -9.66 2.70 0.68
N LYS A 18 -10.14 3.23 1.81
CA LYS A 18 -9.48 3.06 3.11
C LYS A 18 -9.67 1.63 3.58
N THR A 19 -8.58 0.87 3.60
CA THR A 19 -8.55 -0.48 4.17
C THR A 19 -7.83 -0.47 5.51
N CYS A 20 -8.48 -0.94 6.57
CA CYS A 20 -7.90 -1.01 7.91
C CYS A 20 -7.59 -2.45 8.32
N PHE A 21 -6.55 -2.60 9.14
CA PHE A 21 -6.06 -3.87 9.66
C PHE A 21 -5.76 -3.79 11.16
N SER A 22 -6.27 -4.78 11.89
CA SER A 22 -5.96 -5.02 13.30
C SER A 22 -4.84 -6.04 13.43
N HIS A 23 -3.99 -5.86 14.44
CA HIS A 23 -2.87 -6.76 14.72
C HIS A 23 -2.94 -7.32 16.14
N ARG A 24 -2.56 -8.58 16.31
CA ARG A 24 -2.36 -9.22 17.62
C ARG A 24 -1.09 -10.06 17.58
N ILE A 25 -0.44 -10.20 18.72
CA ILE A 25 0.79 -10.99 18.85
C ILE A 25 0.54 -12.06 19.90
N ALA A 26 0.81 -13.32 19.56
CA ALA A 26 0.75 -14.43 20.49
C ALA A 26 1.86 -15.44 20.18
N GLY A 27 2.67 -15.78 21.19
CA GLY A 27 3.80 -16.72 21.03
C GLY A 27 4.80 -16.30 19.95
N GLY A 28 5.02 -14.99 19.76
CA GLY A 28 5.87 -14.44 18.71
C GLY A 28 5.26 -14.45 17.30
N THR A 29 4.11 -15.08 17.11
CA THR A 29 3.36 -15.06 15.85
C THR A 29 2.50 -13.80 15.79
N ILE A 30 2.56 -13.09 14.67
CA ILE A 30 1.77 -11.89 14.39
C ILE A 30 0.55 -12.32 13.60
N TYR A 31 -0.62 -12.00 14.14
CA TYR A 31 -1.91 -12.18 13.49
C TYR A 31 -2.41 -10.84 12.97
N GLN A 32 -2.97 -10.84 11.77
CA GLN A 32 -3.58 -9.66 11.15
C GLN A 32 -5.03 -9.98 10.79
N LYS A 33 -5.92 -9.00 10.93
CA LYS A 33 -7.33 -9.10 10.52
C LYS A 33 -7.68 -7.86 9.72
N ARG A 34 -8.30 -8.02 8.55
CA ARG A 34 -8.89 -6.91 7.79
C ARG A 34 -10.18 -6.45 8.48
N GLU A 35 -10.35 -5.16 8.67
CA GLU A 35 -11.56 -4.57 9.24
C GLU A 35 -12.56 -4.17 8.15
N PRO A 36 -13.87 -4.18 8.44
CA PRO A 36 -14.48 -4.54 9.73
C PRO A 36 -14.69 -6.06 9.93
N ASP A 37 -14.83 -6.79 8.84
CA ASP A 37 -15.48 -8.11 8.75
C ASP A 37 -14.52 -9.25 8.35
N GLY A 38 -13.23 -8.96 8.20
CA GLY A 38 -12.23 -9.96 7.90
C GLY A 38 -12.00 -10.94 9.05
N VAL A 39 -11.32 -12.04 8.74
CA VAL A 39 -10.91 -13.07 9.70
C VAL A 39 -9.47 -12.87 10.14
N TRP A 40 -9.12 -13.35 11.32
CA TRP A 40 -7.74 -13.38 11.79
C TRP A 40 -6.95 -14.42 10.99
N TYR A 41 -5.81 -14.01 10.44
CA TYR A 41 -4.84 -14.88 9.78
C TYR A 41 -3.44 -14.62 10.30
N VAL A 42 -2.53 -15.58 10.09
CA VAL A 42 -1.12 -15.41 10.44
C VAL A 42 -0.47 -14.51 9.41
N PHE A 43 -0.04 -13.34 9.84
CA PHE A 43 0.72 -12.39 9.03
C PHE A 43 2.21 -12.71 9.02
N ARG A 44 2.72 -13.17 10.16
CA ARG A 44 4.12 -13.62 10.32
C ARG A 44 4.23 -14.66 11.41
N HIS A 45 4.80 -15.82 11.11
CA HIS A 45 5.16 -16.82 12.12
C HIS A 45 6.37 -16.36 12.95
N ALA A 46 6.44 -16.81 14.22
CA ALA A 46 7.53 -16.46 15.14
C ALA A 46 8.92 -16.75 14.57
N GLY A 47 9.10 -17.94 13.97
CA GLY A 47 10.36 -18.34 13.32
C GLY A 47 10.56 -17.76 11.92
N GLY A 48 9.56 -17.05 11.37
CA GLY A 48 9.48 -16.76 9.96
C GLY A 48 9.23 -18.02 9.13
N ASN A 49 8.25 -17.98 8.25
CA ASN A 49 7.94 -19.06 7.31
C ASN A 49 7.84 -18.46 5.93
N LYS A 50 8.48 -19.02 4.89
CA LYS A 50 8.53 -18.58 3.47
C LYS A 50 7.21 -18.06 2.85
N ASP A 51 6.07 -18.48 3.39
CA ASP A 51 4.74 -18.09 2.93
C ASP A 51 4.09 -16.94 3.73
N ASP A 52 4.74 -16.45 4.80
CA ASP A 52 4.32 -15.24 5.54
C ASP A 52 4.08 -14.04 4.61
N GLU A 53 2.90 -13.44 4.76
CA GLU A 53 2.50 -12.20 4.10
C GLU A 53 3.50 -11.05 4.36
N ALA A 54 4.14 -11.04 5.54
CA ALA A 54 5.15 -10.06 5.89
C ALA A 54 6.36 -10.02 4.92
N ARG A 55 6.65 -11.11 4.19
CA ARG A 55 7.74 -11.09 3.19
C ARG A 55 7.39 -10.41 1.88
N LYS A 56 6.11 -10.15 1.61
CA LYS A 56 5.70 -9.33 0.46
C LYS A 56 6.03 -7.85 0.70
N LEU A 57 6.24 -7.46 1.95
CA LEU A 57 6.70 -6.13 2.30
C LEU A 57 8.20 -6.05 2.05
N ILE A 58 8.57 -5.54 0.89
CA ILE A 58 9.92 -5.04 0.66
C ILE A 58 10.08 -3.73 1.41
N SER A 59 11.12 -3.63 2.23
CA SER A 59 11.58 -2.34 2.74
C SER A 59 11.97 -1.52 1.52
N ILE A 60 11.12 -0.54 1.18
CA ILE A 60 11.47 0.50 0.23
C ILE A 60 12.62 1.25 0.90
N GLU A 61 13.86 0.87 0.57
CA GLU A 61 14.98 1.79 0.67
C GLU A 61 14.51 3.03 -0.10
N THR A 62 14.36 4.15 0.59
CA THR A 62 13.77 5.39 0.06
C THR A 62 14.26 5.64 -1.35
N ILE A 63 13.45 5.26 -2.35
CA ILE A 63 13.70 5.68 -3.72
C ILE A 63 13.31 7.15 -3.68
N THR A 64 14.26 8.03 -3.36
CA THR A 64 14.10 9.46 -3.63
C THR A 64 13.87 9.52 -5.14
N PRO A 65 12.65 9.81 -5.63
CA PRO A 65 12.48 9.92 -7.05
C PRO A 65 13.32 11.12 -7.49
N ASP A 66 14.19 10.91 -8.49
CA ASP A 66 14.82 12.02 -9.19
C ASP A 66 13.69 12.92 -9.69
N ARG A 67 13.55 14.09 -9.07
CA ARG A 67 12.42 15.00 -9.27
C ARG A 67 12.29 15.44 -10.73
N GLU A 68 13.36 15.31 -11.50
CA GLU A 68 13.38 15.58 -12.94
C GLU A 68 12.55 14.56 -13.76
N ALA A 69 12.52 13.28 -13.37
CA ALA A 69 11.77 12.25 -14.09
C ALA A 69 10.24 12.42 -13.95
N LEU A 70 9.79 12.95 -12.81
CA LEU A 70 8.36 13.22 -12.57
C LEU A 70 7.84 14.44 -13.35
N ASN A 71 8.71 15.43 -13.62
CA ASN A 71 8.33 16.62 -14.39
C ASN A 71 8.18 16.35 -15.90
N LEU A 72 8.79 15.28 -16.42
CA LEU A 72 8.67 14.88 -17.83
C LEU A 72 7.38 14.10 -18.16
N ALA A 73 6.68 13.59 -17.15
CA ALA A 73 5.46 12.81 -17.31
C ALA A 73 4.16 13.64 -17.16
N LEU A 74 4.27 14.94 -16.88
CA LEU A 74 3.12 15.84 -16.95
C LEU A 74 2.89 16.21 -18.42
N PRO A 75 1.75 15.88 -19.04
CA PRO A 75 1.41 16.51 -20.30
C PRO A 75 1.36 18.02 -20.06
N VAL A 76 2.09 18.77 -20.88
CA VAL A 76 1.98 20.22 -20.99
C VAL A 76 0.49 20.57 -21.01
N ALA A 77 0.00 21.18 -19.93
CA ALA A 77 -1.29 21.82 -19.93
C ALA A 77 -1.22 22.91 -21.01
N GLN A 78 -1.79 22.63 -22.17
CA GLN A 78 -1.95 23.62 -23.22
C GLN A 78 -2.87 24.71 -22.67
N SER A 79 -2.33 25.91 -22.54
CA SER A 79 -3.08 27.13 -22.25
C SER A 79 -4.20 27.31 -23.29
N PRO A 80 -5.43 27.68 -22.90
CA PRO A 80 -6.42 28.14 -23.85
C PRO A 80 -6.00 29.52 -24.36
N THR A 81 -5.91 29.62 -25.68
CA THR A 81 -5.79 30.85 -26.46
C THR A 81 -7.03 31.73 -26.21
N GLN A 82 -6.80 33.01 -25.89
CA GLN A 82 -7.69 34.10 -26.28
C GLN A 82 -6.85 35.31 -26.69
#